data_AF-A0A349W563-F1
#
_entry.id   AF-A0A349W563-F1
#
_cell.length_a   1.000
_cell.length_b   1.000
_cell.length_c   1.000
_cell.angle_alpha   90.00
_cell.angle_beta   90.00
_cell.angle_gamma   90.00
#
_symmetry.space_group_name_H-M   'P 1'
#
loop_
_entity.id
_entity.type
_entity.pdbx_description
1 polymer ?
#
loop_
_entity_poly.entity_id
_entity_poly.type
_entity_poly.pdbx_seq_one_letter_code
_entity_poly.pdbx_strand_id
1 'polypeptide(L)'
;MAQAGDSFFVKNLENIQGDERDIIILSTTFGRKADGSFSQNFGPIIQGKGHRMLNVIITRARSKVYVCTSFPQEYVGQYPNLIQQKGNKGRGILYAYFTYAKAVSEGNDELRRGILQLLSQYCTDKLYEPAEFSLGSESPFEDEVFEQLAQHIGADRLEQQHSVGGFRIDIVVKSKISHKPLIAIECDGAKYHNSPEAYAWDSFRQEQLERYGFIFHRIWSIKWWDDANGELKRLLDFIRQQDEEEANLNNHVHVATKINISDN
;
A
#
# COMPACT_ATOMS: atom_id res chain seq x y z
N MET A 1 3.22 -10.35 -35.68
CA MET A 1 3.68 -11.59 -35.01
C MET A 1 4.06 -11.21 -33.59
N ALA A 2 3.37 -11.74 -32.58
CA ALA A 2 3.69 -11.50 -31.18
C ALA A 2 5.03 -12.18 -30.83
N GLN A 3 5.92 -11.45 -30.15
CA GLN A 3 7.22 -11.94 -29.74
C GLN A 3 7.04 -12.88 -28.53
N ALA A 4 7.60 -14.09 -28.60
CA ALA A 4 7.53 -15.09 -27.53
C ALA A 4 8.29 -14.59 -26.29
N GLY A 5 7.57 -14.22 -25.22
CA GLY A 5 8.17 -13.72 -23.97
C GLY A 5 7.32 -13.90 -22.70
N ASP A 6 6.00 -14.03 -22.82
CA ASP A 6 5.06 -14.10 -21.69
C ASP A 6 4.55 -15.51 -21.37
N SER A 7 5.45 -16.49 -21.32
CA SER A 7 5.07 -17.84 -20.90
C SER A 7 5.09 -17.99 -19.39
N PHE A 8 4.11 -18.73 -18.84
CA PHE A 8 4.15 -19.24 -17.48
C PHE A 8 5.45 -20.03 -17.23
N PHE A 9 6.07 -19.83 -16.07
CA PHE A 9 7.25 -20.57 -15.68
C PHE A 9 7.23 -20.88 -14.18
N VAL A 10 8.01 -21.89 -13.80
CA VAL A 10 8.25 -22.27 -12.40
C VAL A 10 9.73 -22.12 -12.12
N LYS A 11 10.08 -21.33 -11.12
CA LYS A 11 11.46 -21.13 -10.66
C LYS A 11 11.55 -21.35 -9.15
N ASN A 12 12.70 -21.85 -8.71
CA ASN A 12 13.06 -21.81 -7.29
C ASN A 12 13.34 -20.36 -6.88
N LEU A 13 13.06 -20.05 -5.62
CA LEU A 13 13.22 -18.71 -5.05
C LEU A 13 14.62 -18.11 -5.29
N GLU A 14 15.66 -18.92 -5.16
CA GLU A 14 17.05 -18.49 -5.35
C GLU A 14 17.37 -18.00 -6.76
N ASN A 15 16.56 -18.41 -7.76
CA ASN A 15 16.78 -18.13 -9.17
C ASN A 15 15.89 -17.01 -9.71
N ILE A 16 15.15 -16.31 -8.84
CA ILE A 16 14.28 -15.19 -9.21
C ILE A 16 15.11 -13.91 -9.14
N GLN A 17 15.43 -13.32 -10.29
CA GLN A 17 16.16 -12.06 -10.37
C GLN A 17 15.61 -11.20 -11.51
N GLY A 18 15.11 -10.02 -11.18
CA GLY A 18 14.56 -9.07 -12.16
C GLY A 18 13.24 -9.50 -12.83
N ASP A 19 12.73 -10.69 -12.50
CA ASP A 19 11.46 -11.20 -13.05
C ASP A 19 10.26 -10.57 -12.32
N GLU A 20 9.60 -9.63 -12.98
CA GLU A 20 8.31 -9.06 -12.55
C GLU A 20 7.16 -9.69 -13.34
N ARG A 21 6.02 -9.97 -12.70
CA ARG A 21 4.84 -10.59 -13.33
C ARG A 21 3.55 -10.02 -12.76
N ASP A 22 2.48 -10.05 -13.56
CA ASP A 22 1.17 -9.58 -13.09
C ASP A 22 0.66 -10.42 -11.91
N ILE A 23 0.87 -11.73 -11.99
CA ILE A 23 0.49 -12.69 -10.97
C ILE A 23 1.70 -13.53 -10.59
N ILE A 24 1.94 -13.67 -9.28
CA ILE A 24 2.91 -14.62 -8.72
C ILE A 24 2.16 -15.69 -7.93
N ILE A 25 2.54 -16.96 -8.13
CA ILE A 25 2.08 -18.08 -7.31
C ILE A 25 3.25 -18.53 -6.43
N LEU A 26 3.17 -18.23 -5.14
CA LEU A 26 4.11 -18.71 -4.14
C LEU A 26 3.64 -20.06 -3.61
N SER A 27 4.29 -21.14 -4.05
CA SER A 27 4.02 -22.49 -3.56
C SER A 27 5.09 -22.95 -2.58
N THR A 28 4.72 -23.25 -1.34
CA THR A 28 5.64 -23.86 -0.37
C THR A 28 5.58 -25.38 -0.51
N THR A 29 6.62 -26.03 -1.01
CA THR A 29 6.66 -27.48 -1.20
C THR A 29 6.97 -28.26 0.09
N PHE A 30 6.74 -27.66 1.27
CA PHE A 30 6.96 -28.30 2.57
C PHE A 30 5.64 -28.60 3.27
N GLY A 31 5.56 -29.77 3.90
CA GLY A 31 4.40 -30.23 4.66
C GLY A 31 4.80 -31.33 5.64
N ARG A 32 3.82 -31.88 6.36
CA ARG A 32 4.05 -33.01 7.26
C ARG A 32 4.57 -34.22 6.47
N LYS A 33 5.59 -34.88 7.01
CA LYS A 33 6.03 -36.17 6.53
C LYS A 33 5.03 -37.26 6.95
N ALA A 34 5.18 -38.45 6.38
CA ALA A 34 4.36 -39.61 6.72
C ALA A 34 4.44 -40.02 8.21
N ASP A 35 5.56 -39.72 8.88
CA ASP A 35 5.75 -39.94 10.32
C ASP A 35 5.14 -38.84 11.21
N GLY A 36 4.43 -37.87 10.62
CA GLY A 36 3.84 -36.73 11.32
C GLY A 36 4.80 -35.60 11.63
N SER A 37 6.11 -35.77 11.43
CA SER A 37 7.11 -34.72 11.67
C SER A 37 7.04 -33.61 10.61
N PHE A 38 7.44 -32.39 11.00
CA PHE A 38 7.54 -31.25 10.09
C PHE A 38 8.96 -30.67 10.14
N SER A 39 9.69 -30.80 9.03
CA SER A 39 11.03 -30.22 8.92
C SER A 39 10.91 -28.72 8.75
N GLN A 40 11.56 -27.97 9.63
CA GLN A 40 11.57 -26.50 9.59
C GLN A 40 12.82 -25.93 8.89
N ASN A 41 13.45 -26.73 8.04
CA ASN A 41 14.63 -26.34 7.27
C ASN A 41 14.19 -25.83 5.89
N PHE A 42 13.80 -24.57 5.79
CA PHE A 42 13.25 -23.98 4.56
C PHE A 42 14.31 -23.37 3.63
N GLY A 43 15.55 -23.86 3.68
CA GLY A 43 16.64 -23.36 2.84
C GLY A 43 17.01 -21.89 3.12
N PRO A 44 17.45 -21.14 2.10
CA PRO A 44 17.97 -19.77 2.28
C PRO A 44 16.97 -18.75 2.81
N ILE A 45 15.66 -18.98 2.66
CA ILE A 45 14.62 -18.05 3.11
C ILE A 45 14.63 -17.82 4.63
N ILE A 46 15.12 -18.80 5.41
CA ILE A 46 15.24 -18.70 6.87
C ILE A 46 16.63 -18.26 7.35
N GLN A 47 17.59 -18.10 6.43
CA GLN A 47 18.93 -17.63 6.76
C GLN A 47 18.94 -16.11 6.99
N GLY A 48 20.07 -15.56 7.45
CA GLY A 48 20.17 -14.16 7.89
C GLY A 48 19.69 -13.11 6.87
N LYS A 49 19.87 -13.37 5.57
CA LYS A 49 19.39 -12.48 4.47
C LYS A 49 18.09 -12.96 3.80
N GLY A 50 17.49 -14.05 4.27
CA GLY A 50 16.31 -14.67 3.63
C GLY A 50 15.07 -13.79 3.60
N HIS A 51 14.92 -12.88 4.56
CA HIS A 51 13.87 -11.85 4.56
C HIS A 51 13.92 -10.95 3.31
N ARG A 52 15.11 -10.69 2.75
CA ARG A 52 15.25 -9.93 1.50
C ARG A 52 14.71 -10.71 0.31
N MET A 53 14.91 -12.02 0.28
CA MET A 53 14.37 -12.89 -0.77
C MET A 53 12.84 -12.91 -0.70
N LEU A 54 12.28 -12.98 0.51
CA LEU A 54 10.83 -12.90 0.70
C LEU A 54 10.27 -11.56 0.19
N ASN A 55 10.89 -10.44 0.55
CA ASN A 55 10.52 -9.11 0.04
C ASN A 55 10.57 -9.09 -1.50
N VAL A 56 11.63 -9.62 -2.10
CA VAL A 56 11.76 -9.71 -3.56
C VAL A 56 10.61 -10.50 -4.17
N ILE A 57 10.19 -11.66 -3.64
CA ILE A 57 9.05 -12.39 -4.23
C ILE A 57 7.79 -11.54 -4.16
N ILE A 58 7.52 -10.96 -2.99
CA ILE A 58 6.23 -10.30 -2.72
C ILE A 58 6.08 -9.04 -3.57
N THR A 59 7.16 -8.27 -3.77
CA THR A 59 7.12 -7.01 -4.52
C THR A 59 7.22 -7.18 -6.03
N ARG A 60 7.47 -8.39 -6.54
CA ARG A 60 7.54 -8.67 -8.00
C ARG A 60 6.18 -8.96 -8.62
N ALA A 61 5.13 -9.07 -7.81
CA ALA A 61 3.77 -9.21 -8.31
C ALA A 61 3.17 -7.82 -8.55
N ARG A 62 2.79 -7.52 -9.80
CA ARG A 62 2.19 -6.21 -10.14
C ARG A 62 0.75 -6.08 -9.70
N SER A 63 0.02 -7.20 -9.64
CA SER A 63 -1.42 -7.20 -9.36
C SER A 63 -1.79 -8.16 -8.23
N LYS A 64 -1.30 -9.40 -8.23
CA LYS A 64 -1.75 -10.39 -7.24
C LYS A 64 -0.71 -11.46 -6.89
N VAL A 65 -0.71 -11.86 -5.63
CA VAL A 65 0.03 -13.04 -5.14
C VAL A 65 -0.98 -14.11 -4.70
N TYR A 66 -0.81 -15.34 -5.19
CA TYR A 66 -1.45 -16.52 -4.62
C TYR A 66 -0.44 -17.28 -3.76
N VAL A 67 -0.80 -17.55 -2.51
CA VAL A 67 0.03 -18.36 -1.61
C VAL A 67 -0.61 -19.75 -1.47
N CYS A 68 0.09 -20.77 -1.95
CA CYS A 68 -0.31 -22.17 -1.83
C CYS A 68 0.65 -22.85 -0.87
N THR A 69 0.18 -23.22 0.33
CA THR A 69 1.05 -23.78 1.37
C THR A 69 0.42 -24.96 2.07
N SER A 70 1.25 -25.96 2.39
CA SER A 70 0.91 -27.10 3.23
C SER A 70 1.56 -27.02 4.62
N PHE A 71 1.97 -25.83 5.05
CA PHE A 71 2.56 -25.63 6.38
C PHE A 71 1.50 -25.91 7.45
N PRO A 72 1.82 -26.67 8.50
CA PRO A 72 0.85 -26.93 9.55
C PRO A 72 0.62 -25.65 10.38
N GLN A 73 -0.65 -25.35 10.65
CA GLN A 73 -1.08 -24.09 11.26
C GLN A 73 -0.50 -23.88 12.67
N GLU A 74 -0.26 -24.95 13.42
CA GLU A 74 0.36 -24.92 14.75
C GLU A 74 1.82 -24.47 14.72
N TYR A 75 2.51 -24.57 13.58
CA TYR A 75 3.86 -23.99 13.41
C TYR A 75 3.76 -22.54 12.96
N VAL A 76 2.91 -22.26 11.97
CA VAL A 76 2.70 -20.90 11.46
C VAL A 76 2.26 -19.96 12.58
N GLY A 77 1.34 -20.41 13.44
CA GLY A 77 0.85 -19.64 14.59
C GLY A 77 1.90 -19.31 15.66
N GLN A 78 3.12 -19.86 15.58
CA GLN A 78 4.22 -19.52 16.50
C GLN A 78 4.95 -18.22 16.11
N TYR A 79 4.57 -17.59 14.99
CA TYR A 79 5.22 -16.35 14.52
C TYR A 79 5.33 -15.27 15.60
N PRO A 80 4.35 -15.02 16.51
CA PRO A 80 4.48 -13.94 17.48
C PRO A 80 5.68 -14.15 18.41
N ASN A 81 5.79 -15.34 18.99
CA ASN A 81 6.89 -15.70 19.88
C ASN A 81 8.25 -15.65 19.16
N LEU A 82 8.29 -16.07 17.89
CA LEU A 82 9.53 -16.06 17.10
C LEU A 82 10.00 -14.62 16.79
N ILE A 83 9.07 -13.72 16.46
CA ILE A 83 9.34 -12.31 16.20
C ILE A 83 9.79 -11.62 17.50
N GLN A 84 9.13 -11.87 18.62
CA GLN A 84 9.52 -11.30 19.92
C GLN A 84 10.93 -11.69 20.35
N GLN A 85 11.35 -12.93 20.06
CA GLN A 85 12.66 -13.44 20.46
C GLN A 85 13.80 -13.06 19.49
N LYS A 86 13.52 -12.98 18.18
CA LYS A 86 14.56 -12.89 17.13
C LYS A 86 14.40 -11.69 16.20
N GLY A 87 13.38 -10.86 16.42
CA GLY A 87 12.97 -9.79 15.51
C GLY A 87 12.39 -10.31 14.20
N ASN A 88 12.26 -9.42 13.23
CA ASN A 88 11.70 -9.69 11.89
C ASN A 88 12.64 -10.51 10.98
N LYS A 89 13.09 -11.68 11.44
CA LYS A 89 14.10 -12.52 10.76
C LYS A 89 13.71 -14.00 10.77
N GLY A 90 14.32 -14.75 9.84
CA GLY A 90 14.22 -16.20 9.75
C GLY A 90 12.80 -16.72 9.53
N ARG A 91 12.43 -17.83 10.18
CA ARG A 91 11.09 -18.42 10.03
C ARG A 91 9.95 -17.56 10.60
N GLY A 92 10.24 -16.67 11.56
CA GLY A 92 9.22 -15.82 12.17
C GLY A 92 8.55 -14.91 11.14
N ILE A 93 9.34 -14.24 10.31
CA ILE A 93 8.81 -13.33 9.27
C ILE A 93 8.06 -14.08 8.17
N LEU A 94 8.51 -15.28 7.80
CA LEU A 94 7.82 -16.13 6.83
C LEU A 94 6.44 -16.57 7.34
N TYR A 95 6.37 -17.04 8.58
CA TYR A 95 5.12 -17.44 9.21
C TYR A 95 4.17 -16.26 9.42
N ALA A 96 4.69 -15.09 9.79
CA ALA A 96 3.92 -13.85 9.87
C ALA A 96 3.32 -13.50 8.50
N TYR A 97 4.09 -13.63 7.41
CA TYR A 97 3.59 -13.39 6.06
C TYR A 97 2.47 -14.36 5.64
N PHE A 98 2.58 -15.65 5.94
CA PHE A 98 1.48 -16.59 5.65
C PHE A 98 0.21 -16.26 6.43
N THR A 99 0.36 -15.91 7.70
CA THR A 99 -0.78 -15.49 8.53
C THR A 99 -1.40 -14.19 7.99
N TYR A 100 -0.57 -13.25 7.55
CA TYR A 100 -1.00 -11.99 6.93
C TYR A 100 -1.74 -12.24 5.61
N ALA A 101 -1.19 -13.06 4.71
CA ALA A 101 -1.82 -13.40 3.44
C ALA A 101 -3.17 -14.08 3.65
N LYS A 102 -3.29 -14.97 4.65
CA LYS A 102 -4.56 -15.58 5.06
C LYS A 102 -5.54 -14.52 5.57
N ALA A 103 -5.11 -13.65 6.49
CA ALA A 103 -5.97 -12.59 7.03
C ALA A 103 -6.51 -11.66 5.94
N VAL A 104 -5.67 -11.26 4.98
CA VAL A 104 -6.09 -10.47 3.81
C VAL A 104 -7.07 -11.24 2.94
N SER A 105 -6.79 -12.52 2.63
CA SER A 105 -7.67 -13.35 1.80
C SER A 105 -9.04 -13.60 2.44
N GLU A 106 -9.13 -13.58 3.77
CA GLU A 106 -10.37 -13.78 4.53
C GLU A 106 -11.07 -12.46 4.93
N GLY A 107 -10.48 -11.30 4.59
CA GLY A 107 -11.00 -10.00 5.02
C GLY A 107 -10.92 -9.78 6.54
N ASN A 108 -10.05 -10.50 7.25
CA ASN A 108 -9.87 -10.35 8.70
C ASN A 108 -8.94 -9.18 9.01
N ASP A 109 -9.51 -7.98 9.01
CA ASP A 109 -8.76 -6.75 9.21
C ASP A 109 -8.17 -6.57 10.61
N GLU A 110 -8.80 -7.14 11.63
CA GLU A 110 -8.29 -7.12 13.01
C GLU A 110 -6.97 -7.91 13.11
N LEU A 111 -6.97 -9.15 12.61
CA LEU A 111 -5.77 -9.99 12.57
C LEU A 111 -4.70 -9.36 11.69
N ARG A 112 -5.10 -8.84 10.51
CA ARG A 112 -4.20 -8.13 9.59
C ARG A 112 -3.46 -7.00 10.30
N ARG A 113 -4.19 -6.11 11.00
CA ARG A 113 -3.60 -4.99 11.76
C ARG A 113 -2.72 -5.48 12.89
N GLY A 114 -3.16 -6.47 13.66
CA GLY A 114 -2.37 -7.04 14.77
C GLY A 114 -1.02 -7.59 14.32
N ILE A 115 -0.96 -8.25 13.15
CA ILE A 115 0.31 -8.73 12.57
C ILE A 115 1.21 -7.56 12.19
N LEU A 116 0.69 -6.54 11.51
CA LEU A 116 1.48 -5.38 11.09
C LEU A 116 2.03 -4.60 12.30
N GLN A 117 1.22 -4.43 13.35
CA GLN A 117 1.64 -3.77 14.58
C GLN A 117 2.75 -4.54 15.29
N LEU A 118 2.63 -5.86 15.40
CA LEU A 118 3.68 -6.71 15.95
C LEU A 118 4.99 -6.56 15.16
N LEU A 119 4.93 -6.64 13.82
CA LEU A 119 6.12 -6.51 12.97
C LEU A 119 6.75 -5.13 13.12
N SER A 120 5.95 -4.07 13.19
CA SER A 120 6.43 -2.70 13.42
C SER A 120 7.16 -2.59 14.76
N GLN A 121 6.55 -3.10 15.85
CA GLN A 121 7.10 -3.04 17.20
C GLN A 121 8.49 -3.72 17.32
N TYR A 122 8.72 -4.80 16.59
CA TYR A 122 9.96 -5.60 16.65
C TYR A 122 10.88 -5.39 15.44
N CYS A 123 10.68 -4.30 14.68
CA CYS A 123 11.60 -3.90 13.63
C CYS A 123 12.86 -3.24 14.24
N THR A 124 14.02 -3.86 14.04
CA THR A 124 15.30 -3.34 14.57
C THR A 124 15.88 -2.21 13.73
N ASP A 125 15.56 -2.20 12.43
CA ASP A 125 15.97 -1.17 11.49
C ASP A 125 14.82 -0.18 11.36
N LYS A 126 14.67 0.74 12.33
CA LYS A 126 13.80 1.92 12.20
C LYS A 126 14.37 2.90 11.18
N LEU A 127 14.57 2.45 9.94
CA LEU A 127 14.94 3.33 8.82
C LEU A 127 13.74 4.16 8.35
N TYR A 128 12.54 3.74 8.76
CA TYR A 128 11.30 4.48 8.71
C TYR A 128 10.74 4.46 10.11
N GLU A 129 10.44 5.62 10.68
CA GLU A 129 9.29 5.66 11.58
C GLU A 129 8.09 5.48 10.66
N PRO A 130 7.35 4.36 10.73
CA PRO A 130 6.00 4.39 10.22
C PRO A 130 5.32 5.47 11.06
N ALA A 131 5.02 6.62 10.45
CA ALA A 131 3.86 7.44 10.76
C ALA A 131 2.92 6.64 11.68
N GLU A 132 3.00 6.96 12.98
CA GLU A 132 2.53 6.11 14.04
C GLU A 132 1.05 5.75 13.82
N PHE A 133 0.68 4.54 14.22
CA PHE A 133 -0.68 4.05 14.23
C PHE A 133 -1.51 4.83 15.29
N SER A 134 -1.72 6.14 15.06
CA SER A 134 -2.47 7.04 15.93
C SER A 134 -3.79 7.43 15.28
N LEU A 135 -4.85 7.37 16.09
CA LEU A 135 -6.21 7.81 15.75
C LEU A 135 -6.24 9.35 15.81
N GLY A 136 -5.90 10.02 14.71
CA GLY A 136 -5.92 11.49 14.56
C GLY A 136 -5.02 11.97 13.41
N SER A 137 -5.05 13.26 13.09
CA SER A 137 -4.00 13.92 12.32
C SER A 137 -2.65 13.76 13.01
N GLU A 138 -1.60 13.53 12.23
CA GLU A 138 -0.26 13.24 12.79
C GLU A 138 0.56 14.49 13.06
N SER A 139 0.09 15.65 12.59
CA SER A 139 0.83 16.91 12.67
C SER A 139 -0.13 18.11 12.75
N PRO A 140 0.19 19.14 13.56
CA PRO A 140 -0.52 20.42 13.52
C PRO A 140 -0.58 21.05 12.11
N PHE A 141 0.38 20.70 11.24
CA PHE A 141 0.37 21.08 9.83
C PHE A 141 -0.79 20.44 9.05
N GLU A 142 -1.04 19.14 9.24
CA GLU A 142 -2.16 18.45 8.58
C GLU A 142 -3.51 19.02 9.05
N ASP A 143 -3.62 19.34 10.34
CA ASP A 143 -4.81 19.99 10.90
C ASP A 143 -5.06 21.34 10.26
N GLU A 144 -4.02 22.18 10.17
CA GLU A 144 -4.15 23.50 9.56
C GLU A 144 -4.57 23.41 8.09
N VAL A 145 -3.96 22.52 7.31
CA VAL A 145 -4.35 22.28 5.92
C VAL A 145 -5.80 21.83 5.83
N PHE A 146 -6.21 20.87 6.68
CA PHE A 146 -7.57 20.35 6.70
C PHE A 146 -8.59 21.43 7.05
N GLU A 147 -8.35 22.20 8.11
CA GLU A 147 -9.24 23.27 8.56
C GLU A 147 -9.41 24.35 7.48
N GLN A 148 -8.30 24.77 6.86
CA GLN A 148 -8.32 25.73 5.77
C GLN A 148 -9.11 25.20 4.56
N LEU A 149 -8.90 23.95 4.16
CA LEU A 149 -9.68 23.32 3.10
C LEU A 149 -11.17 23.24 3.46
N ALA A 150 -11.50 22.80 4.67
CA ALA A 150 -12.87 22.62 5.13
C ALA A 150 -13.66 23.93 5.07
N GLN A 151 -13.02 25.06 5.40
CA GLN A 151 -13.62 26.39 5.29
C GLN A 151 -13.96 26.80 3.85
N HIS A 152 -13.22 26.30 2.86
CA HIS A 152 -13.36 26.71 1.46
C HIS A 152 -14.22 25.77 0.62
N ILE A 153 -14.17 24.45 0.89
CA ILE A 153 -14.85 23.45 0.06
C ILE A 153 -15.86 22.57 0.81
N GLY A 154 -15.99 22.75 2.14
CA GLY A 154 -16.90 21.98 2.99
C GLY A 154 -16.24 20.75 3.60
N ALA A 155 -16.42 20.56 4.91
CA ALA A 155 -15.88 19.40 5.64
C ALA A 155 -16.49 18.06 5.19
N ASP A 156 -17.70 18.06 4.63
CA ASP A 156 -18.37 16.89 4.08
C ASP A 156 -17.64 16.28 2.88
N ARG A 157 -16.87 17.11 2.15
CA ARG A 157 -16.02 16.67 1.05
C ARG A 157 -14.70 16.07 1.51
N LEU A 158 -14.33 16.21 2.78
CA LEU A 158 -13.02 15.81 3.27
C LEU A 158 -13.10 14.53 4.12
N GLU A 159 -12.03 13.76 4.06
CA GLU A 159 -11.84 12.60 4.92
C GLU A 159 -10.37 12.54 5.34
N GLN A 160 -10.09 12.63 6.63
CA GLN A 160 -8.73 12.51 7.15
C GLN A 160 -8.35 11.04 7.33
N GLN A 161 -7.06 10.76 7.17
CA GLN A 161 -6.44 9.47 7.52
C GLN A 161 -7.07 8.26 6.80
N HIS A 162 -7.41 8.45 5.52
CA HIS A 162 -8.06 7.44 4.70
C HIS A 162 -7.13 6.25 4.46
N SER A 163 -7.55 5.05 4.85
CA SER A 163 -6.75 3.83 4.70
C SER A 163 -7.10 3.06 3.43
N VAL A 164 -6.12 2.87 2.54
CA VAL A 164 -6.29 2.11 1.29
C VAL A 164 -5.03 1.31 0.94
N GLY A 165 -5.18 0.02 0.61
CA GLY A 165 -4.08 -0.79 0.09
C GLY A 165 -2.84 -0.90 0.99
N GLY A 166 -2.99 -0.69 2.30
CA GLY A 166 -1.86 -0.65 3.26
C GLY A 166 -1.23 0.73 3.43
N PHE A 167 -1.68 1.73 2.69
CA PHE A 167 -1.32 3.14 2.85
C PHE A 167 -2.38 3.87 3.68
N ARG A 168 -1.97 4.99 4.29
CA ARG A 168 -2.86 5.92 4.99
C ARG A 168 -2.64 7.31 4.42
N ILE A 169 -3.63 7.85 3.74
CA ILE A 169 -3.60 9.16 3.09
C ILE A 169 -4.04 10.21 4.11
N ASP A 170 -3.31 11.31 4.23
CA ASP A 170 -3.55 12.33 5.27
C ASP A 170 -4.92 12.98 5.09
N ILE A 171 -5.24 13.44 3.86
CA ILE A 171 -6.53 14.04 3.53
C ILE A 171 -6.99 13.55 2.15
N VAL A 172 -8.25 13.09 2.08
CA VAL A 172 -8.92 12.77 0.82
C VAL A 172 -10.01 13.80 0.54
N VAL A 173 -10.01 14.35 -0.69
CA VAL A 173 -11.11 15.16 -1.20
C VAL A 173 -12.01 14.29 -2.06
N LYS A 174 -13.28 14.20 -1.66
CA LYS A 174 -14.34 13.46 -2.35
C LYS A 174 -14.79 14.22 -3.59
N SER A 175 -15.03 13.48 -4.67
CA SER A 175 -15.59 14.03 -5.91
C SER A 175 -16.99 14.61 -5.67
N LYS A 176 -17.37 15.62 -6.47
CA LYS A 176 -18.69 16.26 -6.35
C LYS A 176 -19.81 15.44 -6.97
N ILE A 177 -19.49 14.55 -7.92
CA ILE A 177 -20.49 13.96 -8.81
C ILE A 177 -20.58 12.44 -8.62
N SER A 178 -19.46 11.74 -8.72
CA SER A 178 -19.45 10.28 -8.92
C SER A 178 -18.73 9.48 -7.83
N HIS A 179 -18.34 10.14 -6.74
CA HIS A 179 -17.45 9.59 -5.70
C HIS A 179 -16.03 9.22 -6.19
N LYS A 180 -15.69 9.50 -7.45
CA LYS A 180 -14.36 9.35 -8.06
C LYS A 180 -14.12 10.42 -9.14
N PRO A 181 -12.88 10.79 -9.48
CA PRO A 181 -11.65 10.44 -8.78
C PRO A 181 -11.62 11.08 -7.38
N LEU A 182 -10.90 10.43 -6.46
CA LEU A 182 -10.64 10.98 -5.14
C LEU A 182 -9.29 11.69 -5.20
N ILE A 183 -9.19 12.91 -4.67
CA ILE A 183 -7.89 13.59 -4.59
C ILE A 183 -7.23 13.15 -3.29
N ALA A 184 -6.04 12.56 -3.38
CA ALA A 184 -5.19 12.23 -2.25
C ALA A 184 -4.24 13.40 -2.00
N ILE A 185 -4.41 14.08 -0.87
CA ILE A 185 -3.52 15.14 -0.40
C ILE A 185 -2.59 14.55 0.65
N GLU A 186 -1.29 14.67 0.41
CA GLU A 186 -0.26 14.26 1.36
C GLU A 186 0.54 15.46 1.83
N CYS A 187 0.62 15.59 3.14
CA CYS A 187 1.37 16.60 3.86
C CYS A 187 2.72 15.99 4.22
N ASP A 188 3.82 16.56 3.75
CA ASP A 188 5.13 16.08 4.17
C ASP A 188 5.38 16.34 5.68
N GLY A 189 6.25 15.51 6.25
CA GLY A 189 6.92 15.83 7.49
C GLY A 189 8.23 16.53 7.18
N ALA A 190 8.40 17.77 7.67
CA ALA A 190 9.53 18.71 7.48
C ALA A 190 10.98 18.18 7.65
N LYS A 191 11.18 16.88 7.93
CA LYS A 191 12.47 16.26 8.28
C LYS A 191 12.94 15.12 7.35
N TYR A 192 12.16 14.71 6.35
CA TYR A 192 12.45 13.45 5.64
C TYR A 192 12.85 13.65 4.17
N HIS A 193 13.46 12.61 3.58
CA HIS A 193 13.98 12.47 2.20
C HIS A 193 15.49 12.65 1.94
N ASN A 194 16.37 12.45 2.93
CA ASN A 194 17.82 12.42 2.66
C ASN A 194 18.35 11.02 2.27
N SER A 195 17.51 9.98 2.17
CA SER A 195 17.94 8.66 1.70
C SER A 195 17.34 8.31 0.32
N PRO A 196 18.11 7.66 -0.57
CA PRO A 196 17.60 7.12 -1.84
C PRO A 196 16.38 6.20 -1.64
N GLU A 197 16.34 5.47 -0.53
CA GLU A 197 15.24 4.57 -0.18
C GLU A 197 13.93 5.33 0.12
N ALA A 198 14.00 6.48 0.79
CA ALA A 198 12.83 7.30 1.07
C ALA A 198 12.22 7.87 -0.22
N TYR A 199 13.07 8.28 -1.16
CA TYR A 199 12.62 8.76 -2.47
C TYR A 199 11.97 7.65 -3.30
N ALA A 200 12.57 6.46 -3.32
CA ALA A 200 12.00 5.30 -4.02
C ALA A 200 10.65 4.89 -3.42
N TRP A 201 10.52 4.94 -2.09
CA TRP A 201 9.27 4.64 -1.40
C TRP A 201 8.17 5.65 -1.73
N ASP A 202 8.49 6.94 -1.73
CA ASP A 202 7.54 8.00 -2.10
C ASP A 202 7.04 7.85 -3.54
N SER A 203 7.95 7.52 -4.46
CA SER A 203 7.60 7.28 -5.86
C SER A 203 6.67 6.07 -6.00
N PHE A 204 7.00 4.97 -5.31
CA PHE A 204 6.17 3.76 -5.28
C PHE A 204 4.79 4.04 -4.68
N ARG A 205 4.73 4.77 -3.56
CA ARG A 205 3.49 5.15 -2.88
C ARG A 205 2.57 5.94 -3.81
N GLN A 206 3.09 6.98 -4.47
CA GLN A 206 2.31 7.76 -5.44
C GLN A 206 1.76 6.86 -6.55
N GLU A 207 2.61 6.01 -7.14
CA GLU A 207 2.18 5.09 -8.22
C GLU A 207 1.05 4.15 -7.74
N GLN A 208 1.13 3.62 -6.53
CA GLN A 208 0.08 2.74 -6.00
C GLN A 208 -1.23 3.48 -5.76
N LEU A 209 -1.19 4.70 -5.20
CA LEU A 209 -2.39 5.50 -4.98
C LEU A 209 -3.06 5.87 -6.30
N GLU A 210 -2.29 6.27 -7.32
CA GLU A 210 -2.81 6.53 -8.67
C GLU A 210 -3.45 5.28 -9.29
N ARG A 211 -2.84 4.09 -9.12
CA ARG A 211 -3.44 2.82 -9.53
C ARG A 211 -4.76 2.49 -8.83
N TYR A 212 -4.94 2.94 -7.58
CA TYR A 212 -6.21 2.82 -6.87
C TYR A 212 -7.27 3.85 -7.30
N GLY A 213 -6.93 4.74 -8.24
CA GLY A 213 -7.82 5.74 -8.81
C GLY A 213 -7.81 7.07 -8.07
N PHE A 214 -6.76 7.33 -7.27
CA PHE A 214 -6.55 8.64 -6.67
C PHE A 214 -5.82 9.57 -7.62
N ILE A 215 -6.09 10.86 -7.47
CA ILE A 215 -5.29 11.93 -8.05
C ILE A 215 -4.40 12.47 -6.94
N PHE A 216 -3.09 12.39 -7.12
CA PHE A 216 -2.13 12.70 -6.07
C PHE A 216 -1.75 14.19 -6.05
N HIS A 217 -1.75 14.80 -4.87
CA HIS A 217 -1.26 16.16 -4.64
C HIS A 217 -0.43 16.20 -3.35
N ARG A 218 0.77 16.78 -3.40
CA ARG A 218 1.64 16.92 -2.22
C ARG A 218 1.77 18.38 -1.81
N ILE A 219 1.69 18.61 -0.50
CA ILE A 219 1.95 19.90 0.13
C ILE A 219 3.22 19.77 0.97
N TRP A 220 4.13 20.72 0.78
CA TRP A 220 5.38 20.79 1.54
C TRP A 220 5.25 21.79 2.69
N SER A 221 5.48 21.37 3.91
CA SER A 221 5.32 22.11 5.17
C SER A 221 6.27 23.29 5.20
N ILE A 222 7.46 23.13 4.58
CA ILE A 222 8.43 24.21 4.41
C ILE A 222 7.84 25.34 3.56
N LYS A 223 7.13 25.01 2.47
CA LYS A 223 6.48 26.01 1.62
C LYS A 223 5.24 26.59 2.28
N TRP A 224 4.48 25.76 2.99
CA TRP A 224 3.29 26.19 3.69
C TRP A 224 3.63 27.15 4.84
N TRP A 225 4.72 26.90 5.59
CA TRP A 225 5.20 27.86 6.61
C TRP A 225 5.74 29.16 6.03
N ASP A 226 6.24 29.14 4.79
CA ASP A 226 6.71 30.35 4.09
C ASP A 226 5.55 31.19 3.53
N ASP A 227 4.58 30.54 2.86
CA ASP A 227 3.39 31.18 2.26
C ASP A 227 2.18 30.24 2.23
N ALA A 228 1.53 30.07 3.39
CA ALA A 228 0.35 29.22 3.55
C ALA A 228 -0.80 29.64 2.61
N ASN A 229 -1.03 30.95 2.46
CA ASN A 229 -2.11 31.46 1.61
C ASN A 229 -1.85 31.14 0.12
N GLY A 230 -0.61 31.29 -0.34
CA GLY A 230 -0.22 30.95 -1.70
C GLY A 230 -0.31 29.46 -1.98
N GLU A 231 0.17 28.60 -1.07
CA GLU A 231 0.06 27.15 -1.20
C GLU A 231 -1.41 26.68 -1.14
N LEU A 232 -2.22 27.22 -0.22
CA LEU A 232 -3.66 26.96 -0.16
C LEU A 232 -4.35 27.36 -1.47
N LYS A 233 -4.01 28.53 -2.02
CA LYS A 233 -4.58 28.96 -3.31
C LYS A 233 -4.23 27.98 -4.43
N ARG A 234 -2.96 27.55 -4.54
CA ARG A 234 -2.53 26.55 -5.53
C ARG A 234 -3.30 25.24 -5.39
N LEU A 235 -3.50 24.79 -4.16
CA LEU A 235 -4.26 23.58 -3.86
C LEU A 235 -5.74 23.72 -4.23
N LEU A 236 -6.37 24.85 -3.89
CA LEU A 236 -7.77 25.12 -4.25
C LEU A 236 -7.96 25.22 -5.77
N ASP A 237 -7.04 25.88 -6.47
CA ASP A 237 -7.07 25.98 -7.93
C ASP A 237 -6.89 24.60 -8.58
N PHE A 238 -6.01 23.76 -8.03
CA PHE A 238 -5.86 22.36 -8.44
C PHE A 238 -7.15 21.56 -8.24
N ILE A 239 -7.77 21.63 -7.05
CA ILE A 239 -9.04 20.93 -6.76
C ILE A 239 -10.15 21.39 -7.72
N ARG A 240 -10.23 22.69 -8.00
CA ARG A 240 -11.21 23.24 -8.96
C ARG A 240 -10.99 22.71 -10.36
N GLN A 241 -9.74 22.67 -10.83
CA GLN A 241 -9.42 22.11 -12.13
C GLN A 241 -9.87 20.64 -12.23
N GLN A 242 -9.64 19.83 -11.19
CA GLN A 242 -10.07 18.43 -11.16
C GLN A 242 -11.59 18.28 -11.10
N ASP A 243 -12.29 19.13 -10.35
CA ASP A 243 -13.76 19.18 -10.33
C ASP A 243 -14.33 19.54 -11.73
N GLU A 244 -13.68 20.46 -12.47
CA GLU A 244 -14.08 20.86 -13.83
C GLU A 244 -13.82 19.74 -14.85
N GLU A 245 -12.68 19.06 -14.76
CA GLU A 245 -12.35 17.89 -15.59
C GLU A 245 -13.36 16.75 -15.37
N GLU A 246 -13.76 16.47 -14.12
CA GLU A 246 -14.82 15.50 -13.79
C GLU A 246 -16.15 15.88 -14.44
N ALA A 247 -16.56 17.15 -14.32
CA ALA A 247 -17.82 17.63 -14.88
C ALA A 247 -17.86 17.51 -16.41
N ASN A 248 -16.76 17.83 -17.10
CA ASN A 248 -16.66 17.71 -18.55
C ASN A 248 -16.77 16.26 -19.02
N LEU A 249 -16.08 15.33 -18.35
CA LEU A 249 -16.17 13.90 -18.65
C LEU A 249 -17.61 13.37 -18.49
N ASN A 250 -18.29 13.77 -17.41
CA ASN A 250 -19.66 13.32 -17.17
C ASN A 250 -20.66 13.86 -18.21
N ASN A 251 -20.49 15.11 -18.66
CA ASN A 251 -21.31 15.70 -19.72
C ASN A 251 -21.16 14.95 -21.05
N HIS A 252 -19.94 14.56 -21.43
CA HIS A 252 -19.71 13.78 -22.65
C HIS A 252 -20.37 12.39 -22.60
N VAL A 253 -20.34 11.71 -21.44
CA VAL A 253 -21.02 10.42 -21.24
C VAL A 253 -22.54 10.55 -21.37
N HIS A 254 -23.13 11.62 -20.82
CA HIS A 254 -24.57 11.87 -20.94
C HIS A 254 -25.02 12.22 -22.37
N VAL A 255 -24.21 12.96 -23.13
CA VAL A 255 -24.49 13.26 -24.54
C VAL A 255 -24.40 11.99 -25.39
N ALA A 256 -23.37 11.16 -25.21
CA ALA A 256 -23.23 9.90 -25.94
C ALA A 256 -24.38 8.91 -25.66
N THR A 257 -24.85 8.84 -24.40
CA THR A 257 -25.99 7.99 -24.03
C THR A 257 -27.31 8.49 -24.63
N LYS A 258 -27.52 9.81 -24.75
CA LYS A 258 -28.74 10.37 -25.36
C LYS A 258 -28.84 10.13 -26.86
N ILE A 259 -27.71 10.22 -27.58
CA ILE A 259 -27.68 9.97 -29.03
C ILE A 259 -28.08 8.51 -29.34
N ASN A 260 -27.65 7.55 -28.52
CA ASN A 260 -28.01 6.14 -28.71
C ASN A 260 -29.47 5.78 -28.38
N ILE A 261 -30.23 6.67 -27.73
CA ILE A 261 -31.66 6.43 -27.41
C ILE A 261 -32.58 7.06 -28.45
N SER A 262 -32.11 8.04 -29.23
CA SER A 262 -32.90 8.68 -30.29
C SER A 262 -32.89 7.96 -31.64
N ASP A 263 -32.07 6.91 -31.80
CA ASP A 263 -31.90 6.14 -33.04
C ASP A 263 -32.62 4.77 -33.03
N ASN A 264 -33.62 4.58 -32.16
CA ASN A 264 -34.47 3.37 -32.13
C ASN A 264 -35.97 3.70 -32.17
#